data_AF-A0A8H5H3M5-F1
#
_entry.id   AF-A0A8H5H3M5-F1
#
_cell.length_a   1.000
_cell.length_b   1.000
_cell.length_c   1.000
_cell.angle_alpha   90.00
_cell.angle_beta   90.00
_cell.angle_gamma   90.00
#
_symmetry.space_group_name_H-M   'P 1'
#
loop_
_entity.id
_entity.type
_entity.pdbx_description
1 polymer ?
#
loop_
_entity_poly.entity_id
_entity_poly.type
_entity_poly.pdbx_seq_one_letter_code
_entity_poly.pdbx_strand_id
1 'polypeptide(L)'
;MIIDEKVIMQPPPSYGASSAGLPPFPSTTSRLPHTLTSLPPHLLLHIVYATFPQTPLPDQATIERQRKTLYWLSVALRLVDRTLYVTCMHVLRSTHIPAYDALIRAPYSSDPFPLLAPPSDPVLPPPSPYSSQMPTPTASPLNTLQRETAVLDRFIALKVREDVWADDSELHLERDEAYKDLFDLAQPRARLEDLLRIYGIRDGVISAGPSLPPASASPCCSSGSKTTNTGKPRTATANPQLTDSTSSSPRISSASHSKTPSPGPNTSTSFLSSLFSRSKISSPSISPSPSPKPAPRPRITPVPFHTLSVSFSPRQVGLVLHPARRTIVSTPRTRDERLEVAVMRLVKELRAWLEEGG
;
A
#
# COMPACT_ATOMS: atom_id res chain seq x y z
N MET A 1 0.97 59.84 -14.18
CA MET A 1 -0.09 59.94 -15.21
C MET A 1 -1.28 59.15 -14.68
N ILE A 2 -2.28 59.87 -14.18
CA ILE A 2 -3.45 59.32 -13.48
C ILE A 2 -4.51 59.10 -14.56
N ILE A 3 -4.90 57.85 -14.78
CA ILE A 3 -5.98 57.50 -15.70
C ILE A 3 -7.27 57.49 -14.87
N ASP A 4 -8.00 58.58 -14.96
CA ASP A 4 -9.33 58.77 -14.36
C ASP A 4 -10.36 58.19 -15.36
N GLU A 5 -10.62 56.88 -15.25
CA GLU A 5 -11.53 56.16 -16.15
C GLU A 5 -12.88 55.94 -15.45
N LYS A 6 -13.65 57.02 -15.32
CA LYS A 6 -15.10 56.94 -15.08
C LYS A 6 -15.82 56.55 -16.37
N VAL A 7 -15.70 55.29 -16.77
CA VAL A 7 -16.63 54.68 -17.73
C VAL A 7 -17.92 54.40 -16.97
N ILE A 8 -18.89 55.28 -17.15
CA ILE A 8 -20.26 55.12 -16.68
C ILE A 8 -20.87 53.98 -17.50
N MET A 9 -20.69 52.74 -17.05
CA MET A 9 -21.39 51.57 -17.59
C MET A 9 -22.89 51.76 -17.36
N GLN A 10 -23.64 51.96 -18.45
CA GLN A 10 -25.10 51.87 -18.41
C GLN A 10 -25.50 50.46 -17.92
N PRO A 11 -26.44 50.35 -16.97
CA PRO A 11 -26.91 49.06 -16.51
C PRO A 11 -27.56 48.30 -17.68
N PRO A 12 -27.36 46.98 -17.77
CA PRO A 12 -27.96 46.19 -18.83
C PRO A 12 -29.50 46.31 -18.80
N PRO A 13 -30.16 46.27 -19.96
CA PRO A 13 -31.61 46.33 -20.05
C PRO A 13 -32.27 45.26 -19.18
N SER A 14 -33.31 45.64 -18.43
CA SER A 14 -34.14 44.71 -17.68
C SER A 14 -34.80 43.72 -18.64
N TYR A 15 -34.44 42.44 -18.54
CA TYR A 15 -35.11 41.38 -19.29
C TYR A 15 -36.52 41.22 -18.73
N GLY A 16 -37.48 41.91 -19.36
CA GLY A 16 -38.90 41.72 -19.09
C GLY A 16 -39.30 40.27 -19.34
N ALA A 17 -39.72 39.58 -18.29
CA ALA A 17 -40.23 38.21 -18.35
C ALA A 17 -41.52 38.17 -19.20
N SER A 18 -41.37 37.96 -20.51
CA SER A 18 -42.48 37.63 -21.39
C SER A 18 -42.91 36.19 -21.13
N SER A 19 -44.02 36.01 -20.41
CA SER A 19 -44.64 34.71 -20.09
C SER A 19 -45.40 34.10 -21.28
N ALA A 20 -44.88 34.22 -22.49
CA ALA A 20 -45.48 33.63 -23.68
C ALA A 20 -44.93 32.21 -23.91
N GLY A 21 -45.70 31.22 -23.48
CA GLY A 21 -45.70 29.83 -23.96
C GLY A 21 -44.34 29.20 -24.27
N LEU A 22 -43.62 28.74 -23.25
CA LEU A 22 -42.44 27.90 -23.46
C LEU A 22 -42.85 26.61 -24.21
N PRO A 23 -42.16 26.25 -25.31
CA PRO A 23 -42.42 25.01 -26.01
C PRO A 23 -42.14 23.81 -25.08
N PRO A 24 -42.84 22.67 -25.26
CA PRO A 24 -42.65 21.49 -24.45
C PRO A 24 -41.28 20.88 -24.73
N PHE A 25 -40.26 21.34 -24.03
CA PHE A 25 -38.95 20.69 -24.06
C PHE A 25 -39.10 19.30 -23.42
N PRO A 26 -38.65 18.23 -24.10
CA PRO A 26 -38.73 16.88 -23.57
C PRO A 26 -38.08 16.85 -22.19
N SER A 27 -38.81 16.30 -21.23
CA SER A 27 -38.43 16.20 -19.82
C SER A 27 -36.95 15.89 -19.72
N THR A 28 -36.22 16.80 -19.10
CA THR A 28 -34.78 16.77 -18.92
C THR A 28 -34.37 15.43 -18.30
N THR A 29 -34.02 14.45 -19.13
CA THR A 29 -33.20 13.33 -18.69
C THR A 29 -32.01 13.95 -18.00
N SER A 30 -31.88 13.73 -16.70
CA SER A 30 -30.84 14.35 -15.88
C SER A 30 -29.50 13.91 -16.47
N ARG A 31 -28.91 14.77 -17.33
CA ARG A 31 -27.57 14.54 -17.82
C ARG A 31 -26.70 14.60 -16.58
N LEU A 32 -26.07 13.48 -16.26
CA LEU A 32 -25.08 13.46 -15.21
C LEU A 32 -24.06 14.56 -15.53
N PRO A 33 -23.70 15.41 -14.56
CA PRO A 33 -22.77 16.49 -14.80
C PRO A 33 -21.46 15.91 -15.36
N HIS A 34 -21.02 16.44 -16.51
CA HIS A 34 -19.77 16.02 -17.14
C HIS A 34 -18.60 16.54 -16.30
N THR A 35 -18.15 15.73 -15.35
CA THR A 35 -16.97 15.99 -14.54
C THR A 35 -15.72 15.43 -15.22
N LEU A 36 -14.54 15.95 -14.89
CA LEU A 36 -13.26 15.39 -15.35
C LEU A 36 -13.12 13.90 -14.99
N THR A 37 -13.77 13.47 -13.91
CA THR A 37 -13.78 12.06 -13.45
C THR A 37 -14.56 11.12 -14.37
N SER A 38 -15.44 11.66 -15.22
CA SER A 38 -16.19 10.88 -16.22
C SER A 38 -15.40 10.60 -17.50
N LEU A 39 -14.23 11.21 -17.67
CA LEU A 39 -13.40 11.02 -18.85
C LEU A 39 -12.74 9.62 -18.85
N PRO A 40 -12.65 8.96 -20.02
CA PRO A 40 -11.85 7.76 -20.18
C PRO A 40 -10.39 7.94 -19.73
N PRO A 41 -9.74 6.91 -19.14
CA PRO A 41 -8.37 7.02 -18.61
C PRO A 41 -7.32 7.49 -19.63
N HIS A 42 -7.45 7.10 -20.90
CA HIS A 42 -6.51 7.50 -21.96
C HIS A 42 -6.58 9.01 -22.28
N LEU A 43 -7.77 9.62 -22.18
CA LEU A 43 -7.91 11.07 -22.36
C LEU A 43 -7.30 11.83 -21.18
N LEU A 44 -7.48 11.33 -19.96
CA LEU A 44 -6.85 11.91 -18.77
C LEU A 44 -5.32 11.84 -18.88
N LEU A 45 -4.79 10.70 -19.32
CA LEU A 45 -3.36 10.54 -19.56
C LEU A 45 -2.85 11.53 -20.62
N HIS A 46 -3.60 11.71 -21.72
CA HIS A 46 -3.26 12.71 -22.75
C HIS A 46 -3.27 14.15 -22.20
N ILE A 47 -4.27 14.51 -21.39
CA ILE A 47 -4.33 15.81 -20.71
C ILE A 47 -3.11 16.01 -19.81
N VAL A 48 -2.71 15.00 -19.03
CA VAL A 48 -1.52 15.07 -18.17
C VAL A 48 -0.26 15.23 -19.03
N TYR A 49 -0.10 14.49 -20.13
CA TYR A 49 1.05 14.66 -21.04
C TYR A 49 1.08 16.03 -21.71
N ALA A 50 -0.07 16.64 -21.99
CA ALA A 50 -0.15 17.99 -22.53
C ALA A 50 0.35 19.08 -21.56
N THR A 51 0.52 18.78 -20.26
CA THR A 51 1.12 19.70 -19.27
C THR A 51 2.65 19.74 -19.31
N PHE A 52 3.29 18.80 -20.02
CA PHE A 52 4.74 18.78 -20.17
C PHE A 52 5.20 19.82 -21.20
N PRO A 53 6.39 20.42 -21.02
CA PRO A 53 6.95 21.36 -21.98
C PRO A 53 7.10 20.73 -23.37
N GLN A 54 6.37 21.24 -24.36
CA GLN A 54 6.48 20.80 -25.76
C GLN A 54 7.45 21.66 -26.57
N THR A 55 7.63 22.92 -26.19
CA THR A 55 8.44 23.89 -26.93
C THR A 55 9.65 24.34 -26.11
N PRO A 56 10.86 24.35 -26.68
CA PRO A 56 12.02 24.91 -26.00
C PRO A 56 11.83 26.43 -25.81
N LEU A 57 11.91 26.90 -24.57
CA LEU A 57 11.92 28.34 -24.27
C LEU A 57 13.39 28.79 -24.15
N PRO A 58 13.79 29.95 -24.69
CA PRO A 58 15.19 30.39 -24.68
C PRO A 58 15.78 30.57 -23.26
N ASP A 59 14.95 30.97 -22.29
CA ASP A 59 15.44 31.38 -20.97
C ASP A 59 15.47 30.25 -19.93
N GLN A 60 14.92 29.06 -20.24
CA GLN A 60 14.86 27.95 -19.28
C GLN A 60 15.06 26.60 -19.96
N ALA A 61 15.96 25.79 -19.42
CA ALA A 61 16.18 24.44 -19.91
C ALA A 61 14.89 23.62 -19.83
N THR A 62 14.52 22.96 -20.93
CA THR A 62 13.32 22.10 -21.03
C THR A 62 13.26 21.06 -19.90
N ILE A 63 14.42 20.59 -19.43
CA ILE A 63 14.55 19.58 -18.38
C ILE A 63 14.13 20.09 -17.00
N GLU A 64 14.47 21.34 -16.66
CA GLU A 64 14.06 21.96 -15.40
C GLU A 64 12.54 22.14 -15.36
N ARG A 65 11.95 22.58 -16.47
CA ARG A 65 10.50 22.71 -16.56
C ARG A 65 9.81 21.35 -16.46
N GLN A 66 10.36 20.32 -17.07
CA GLN A 66 9.86 18.95 -16.93
C GLN A 66 9.92 18.48 -15.46
N ARG A 67 11.02 18.74 -14.75
CA ARG A 67 11.17 18.42 -13.32
C ARG A 67 10.14 19.17 -12.46
N LYS A 68 9.93 20.46 -12.72
CA LYS A 68 8.89 21.26 -12.05
C LYS A 68 7.48 20.73 -12.32
N THR A 69 7.17 20.31 -13.55
CA THR A 69 5.91 19.64 -13.86
C THR A 69 5.74 18.32 -13.09
N LEU A 70 6.76 17.45 -13.06
CA LEU A 70 6.73 16.19 -12.30
C LEU A 70 6.53 16.43 -10.80
N TYR A 71 7.22 17.42 -10.23
CA TYR A 71 7.04 17.81 -8.84
C TYR A 71 5.61 18.29 -8.58
N TRP A 72 5.06 19.17 -9.43
CA TRP A 72 3.67 19.61 -9.35
C TRP A 72 2.65 18.46 -9.42
N LEU A 73 2.87 17.47 -10.31
CA LEU A 73 2.03 16.27 -10.34
C LEU A 73 2.05 15.53 -9.00
N SER A 74 3.21 15.46 -8.36
CA SER A 74 3.43 14.76 -7.09
C SER A 74 2.87 15.49 -5.86
N VAL A 75 2.82 16.83 -5.85
CA VAL A 75 2.37 17.58 -4.65
C VAL A 75 0.98 18.18 -4.78
N ALA A 76 0.50 18.40 -6.00
CA ALA A 76 -0.78 19.07 -6.24
C ALA A 76 -1.75 18.18 -7.03
N LEU A 77 -1.49 17.90 -8.31
CA LEU A 77 -2.51 17.32 -9.20
C LEU A 77 -3.04 15.97 -8.71
N ARG A 78 -2.17 15.11 -8.15
CA ARG A 78 -2.59 13.80 -7.62
C ARG A 78 -3.55 13.86 -6.43
N LEU A 79 -3.70 15.02 -5.77
CA LEU A 79 -4.56 15.19 -4.59
C LEU A 79 -5.99 15.62 -4.95
N VAL A 80 -6.26 15.95 -6.22
CA VAL A 80 -7.54 16.51 -6.66
C VAL A 80 -8.65 15.45 -6.74
N ASP A 81 -8.34 14.30 -7.30
CA ASP A 81 -9.29 13.19 -7.49
C ASP A 81 -8.58 11.83 -7.55
N ARG A 82 -9.28 10.74 -7.24
CA ARG A 82 -8.74 9.37 -7.31
C ARG A 82 -8.30 8.97 -8.72
N THR A 83 -9.03 9.36 -9.75
CA THR A 83 -8.69 9.00 -11.14
C THR A 83 -7.45 9.76 -11.60
N LEU A 84 -7.34 11.04 -11.19
CA LEU A 84 -6.12 11.83 -11.39
C LEU A 84 -4.94 11.27 -10.60
N TYR A 85 -5.15 10.80 -9.35
CA TYR A 85 -4.10 10.12 -8.59
C TYR A 85 -3.52 8.93 -9.37
N VAL A 86 -4.37 8.05 -9.90
CA VAL A 86 -3.92 6.87 -10.67
C VAL A 86 -3.16 7.30 -11.92
N THR A 87 -3.67 8.30 -12.66
CA THR A 87 -3.05 8.80 -13.90
C THR A 87 -1.70 9.47 -13.63
N CYS A 88 -1.62 10.34 -12.62
CA CYS A 88 -0.39 11.00 -12.21
C CYS A 88 0.65 9.97 -11.73
N MET A 89 0.25 9.02 -10.89
CA MET A 89 1.15 7.96 -10.41
C MET A 89 1.63 7.06 -11.54
N HIS A 90 0.82 6.81 -12.57
CA HIS A 90 1.25 6.10 -13.78
C HIS A 90 2.40 6.84 -14.48
N VAL A 91 2.22 8.13 -14.79
CA VAL A 91 3.26 8.95 -15.41
C VAL A 91 4.52 8.98 -14.53
N LEU A 92 4.37 9.35 -13.26
CA LEU A 92 5.48 9.44 -12.31
C LEU A 92 6.26 8.12 -12.19
N ARG A 93 5.58 6.98 -12.06
CA ARG A 93 6.24 5.67 -11.99
C ARG A 93 6.95 5.34 -13.30
N SER A 94 6.27 5.48 -14.45
CA SER A 94 6.88 5.19 -15.76
C SER A 94 8.16 5.99 -16.03
N THR A 95 8.22 7.25 -15.56
CA THR A 95 9.40 8.11 -15.70
C THR A 95 10.56 7.70 -14.79
N HIS A 96 10.27 7.23 -13.57
CA HIS A 96 11.30 7.00 -12.54
C HIS A 96 11.67 5.52 -12.34
N ILE A 97 10.93 4.58 -12.93
CA ILE A 97 11.24 3.14 -12.86
C ILE A 97 12.70 2.84 -13.24
N PRO A 98 13.25 3.32 -14.37
CA PRO A 98 14.63 2.97 -14.74
C PRO A 98 15.67 3.46 -13.70
N ALA A 99 15.45 4.63 -13.11
CA ALA A 99 16.31 5.16 -12.06
C ALA A 99 16.16 4.40 -10.74
N TYR A 100 14.95 3.94 -10.43
CA TYR A 100 14.69 3.09 -9.26
C TYR A 100 15.39 1.74 -9.41
N ASP A 101 15.22 1.07 -10.55
CA ASP A 101 15.79 -0.25 -10.83
C ASP A 101 17.33 -0.28 -10.74
N ALA A 102 18.00 0.81 -11.13
CA ALA A 102 19.44 0.96 -10.99
C ALA A 102 19.93 0.99 -9.53
N LEU A 103 19.06 1.35 -8.58
CA LEU A 103 19.36 1.46 -7.15
C LEU A 103 18.86 0.26 -6.33
N ILE A 104 17.98 -0.56 -6.93
CA ILE A 104 17.49 -1.78 -6.29
C ILE A 104 18.66 -2.70 -5.98
N ARG A 105 18.70 -3.19 -4.74
CA ARG A 105 19.69 -4.18 -4.31
C ARG A 105 19.08 -5.56 -4.37
N ALA A 106 19.49 -6.38 -5.35
CA ALA A 106 19.24 -7.82 -5.28
C ALA A 106 19.93 -8.38 -4.01
N PRO A 107 19.27 -9.25 -3.20
CA PRO A 107 18.03 -10.00 -3.44
C PRO A 107 16.76 -9.38 -2.80
N TYR A 108 16.78 -8.09 -2.47
CA TYR A 108 15.76 -7.45 -1.63
C TYR A 108 14.53 -6.91 -2.38
N SER A 109 14.39 -7.19 -3.67
CA SER A 109 13.23 -6.75 -4.47
C SER A 109 12.18 -7.85 -4.64
N SER A 110 10.92 -7.44 -4.63
CA SER A 110 9.74 -8.25 -4.91
C SER A 110 9.18 -8.05 -6.33
N ASP A 111 9.81 -7.19 -7.14
CA ASP A 111 9.25 -6.60 -8.36
C ASP A 111 8.07 -5.66 -8.05
N PRO A 112 8.18 -4.33 -8.28
CA PRO A 112 7.08 -3.40 -8.07
C PRO A 112 5.90 -3.58 -9.05
N PHE A 113 6.06 -4.35 -10.14
CA PHE A 113 5.06 -4.61 -11.16
C PHE A 113 4.97 -6.10 -11.56
N PRO A 114 4.41 -6.97 -10.70
CA PRO A 114 4.30 -8.40 -10.97
C PRO A 114 3.48 -8.77 -12.21
N LEU A 115 2.79 -7.80 -12.84
CA LEU A 115 2.03 -7.99 -14.08
C LEU A 115 2.92 -8.15 -15.33
N LEU A 116 4.20 -7.78 -15.24
CA LEU A 116 5.17 -8.00 -16.32
C LEU A 116 5.92 -9.33 -16.19
N ALA A 117 5.78 -10.02 -15.04
CA ALA A 117 6.33 -11.35 -14.91
C ALA A 117 5.63 -12.27 -15.93
N PRO A 118 6.38 -12.92 -16.84
CA PRO A 118 5.78 -13.90 -17.73
C PRO A 118 5.06 -14.94 -16.87
N PRO A 119 3.85 -15.37 -17.26
CA PRO A 119 3.15 -16.44 -16.56
C PRO A 119 4.09 -17.63 -16.54
N SER A 120 4.70 -17.88 -15.38
CA SER A 120 5.55 -19.03 -15.18
C SER A 120 4.59 -20.18 -15.02
N ASP A 121 4.15 -20.75 -16.14
CA ASP A 121 3.26 -21.90 -16.22
C ASP A 121 3.90 -23.10 -15.49
N PRO A 122 3.30 -23.65 -14.42
CA PRO A 122 3.27 -25.08 -14.26
C PRO A 122 2.09 -25.60 -15.09
N VAL A 123 2.41 -26.34 -16.14
CA VAL A 123 1.55 -27.29 -16.85
C VAL A 123 0.34 -27.74 -16.00
N LEU A 124 -0.80 -27.07 -16.16
CA LEU A 124 -2.09 -27.52 -15.64
C LEU A 124 -2.99 -27.89 -16.83
N PRO A 125 -3.75 -28.99 -16.73
CA PRO A 125 -4.58 -29.48 -17.81
C PRO A 125 -5.68 -28.47 -18.17
N PRO A 126 -6.15 -28.48 -19.43
CA PRO A 126 -7.08 -27.50 -19.94
C PRO A 126 -8.38 -27.46 -19.11
N PRO A 127 -8.89 -26.26 -18.76
CA PRO A 127 -10.13 -26.12 -18.01
C PRO A 127 -11.30 -26.65 -18.85
N SER A 128 -12.13 -27.48 -18.21
CA SER A 128 -13.33 -28.05 -18.81
C SER A 128 -14.34 -26.94 -19.20
N PRO A 129 -14.97 -27.02 -20.40
CA PRO A 129 -15.78 -25.93 -20.97
C PRO A 129 -17.16 -25.69 -20.31
N TYR A 130 -17.45 -26.27 -19.14
CA TYR A 130 -18.80 -26.22 -18.54
C TYR A 130 -18.89 -25.53 -17.16
N SER A 131 -17.83 -24.88 -16.67
CA SER A 131 -17.89 -24.18 -15.38
C SER A 131 -18.18 -22.69 -15.55
N SER A 132 -19.47 -22.33 -15.59
CA SER A 132 -19.96 -20.95 -15.60
C SER A 132 -19.94 -20.34 -14.19
N GLN A 133 -18.77 -20.22 -13.57
CA GLN A 133 -18.61 -19.39 -12.37
C GLN A 133 -18.04 -18.02 -12.76
N MET A 134 -18.92 -17.02 -12.71
CA MET A 134 -18.55 -15.60 -12.75
C MET A 134 -17.49 -15.33 -11.65
N PRO A 135 -16.33 -14.75 -11.98
CA PRO A 135 -15.37 -14.35 -10.96
C PRO A 135 -15.97 -13.22 -10.13
N THR A 136 -16.32 -13.52 -8.87
CA THR A 136 -16.80 -12.53 -7.90
C THR A 136 -15.67 -11.54 -7.57
N PRO A 137 -15.87 -10.22 -7.72
CA PRO A 137 -14.87 -9.20 -7.41
C PRO A 137 -14.88 -8.89 -5.90
N THR A 138 -14.54 -9.86 -5.07
CA THR A 138 -14.46 -9.67 -3.61
C THR A 138 -13.02 -9.79 -3.16
N ALA A 139 -12.47 -8.66 -2.74
CA ALA A 139 -11.08 -8.37 -2.35
C ALA A 139 -10.12 -8.15 -3.53
N SER A 140 -9.85 -6.88 -3.83
CA SER A 140 -8.87 -6.45 -4.82
C SER A 140 -7.49 -7.04 -4.48
N PRO A 141 -6.97 -8.02 -5.25
CA PRO A 141 -5.66 -8.65 -5.00
C PRO A 141 -4.50 -7.64 -5.06
N LEU A 142 -4.76 -6.45 -5.62
CA LEU A 142 -3.80 -5.35 -5.79
C LEU A 142 -3.29 -4.77 -4.46
N ASN A 143 -4.08 -4.76 -3.38
CA ASN A 143 -3.65 -4.11 -2.12
C ASN A 143 -2.64 -4.92 -1.29
N THR A 144 -2.47 -6.22 -1.55
CA THR A 144 -1.51 -7.05 -0.82
C THR A 144 -0.23 -7.37 -1.60
N LEU A 145 -0.17 -7.01 -2.89
CA LEU A 145 0.97 -7.23 -3.79
C LEU A 145 1.90 -6.02 -3.96
N GLN A 146 1.55 -4.85 -3.39
CA GLN A 146 2.15 -3.55 -3.76
C GLN A 146 3.03 -2.93 -2.68
N ARG A 147 3.62 -3.72 -1.77
CA ARG A 147 4.43 -3.15 -0.69
C ARG A 147 5.71 -2.50 -1.21
N GLU A 148 6.35 -3.09 -2.23
CA GLU A 148 7.46 -2.42 -2.94
C GLU A 148 6.99 -1.22 -3.77
N THR A 149 5.76 -1.23 -4.31
CA THR A 149 5.19 -0.05 -4.96
C THR A 149 5.12 1.15 -4.00
N ALA A 150 4.84 0.94 -2.71
CA ALA A 150 4.88 2.01 -1.72
C ALA A 150 6.31 2.54 -1.47
N VAL A 151 7.32 1.68 -1.63
CA VAL A 151 8.74 2.08 -1.57
C VAL A 151 9.11 2.91 -2.81
N LEU A 152 8.70 2.46 -4.00
CA LEU A 152 8.83 3.23 -5.25
C LEU A 152 8.15 4.60 -5.16
N ASP A 153 6.94 4.67 -4.61
CA ASP A 153 6.20 5.93 -4.46
C ASP A 153 6.91 6.91 -3.51
N ARG A 154 7.56 6.40 -2.45
CA ARG A 154 8.41 7.21 -1.56
C ARG A 154 9.68 7.66 -2.27
N PHE A 155 10.31 6.79 -3.05
CA PHE A 155 11.47 7.13 -3.88
C PHE A 155 11.13 8.25 -4.86
N ILE A 156 10.01 8.14 -5.58
CA ILE A 156 9.52 9.17 -6.50
C ILE A 156 9.34 10.50 -5.78
N ALA A 157 8.68 10.50 -4.62
CA ALA A 157 8.43 11.72 -3.85
C ALA A 157 9.73 12.40 -3.37
N LEU A 158 10.74 11.62 -3.00
CA LEU A 158 12.07 12.15 -2.70
C LEU A 158 12.75 12.67 -3.96
N LYS A 159 12.78 11.89 -5.04
CA LYS A 159 13.51 12.20 -6.27
C LYS A 159 13.02 13.46 -6.96
N VAL A 160 11.70 13.59 -7.18
CA VAL A 160 11.12 14.78 -7.82
C VAL A 160 11.35 16.06 -7.00
N ARG A 161 11.43 15.93 -5.67
CA ARG A 161 11.70 17.06 -4.77
C ARG A 161 13.18 17.46 -4.82
N GLU A 162 14.08 16.49 -4.70
CA GLU A 162 15.53 16.74 -4.75
C GLU A 162 15.93 17.30 -6.12
N ASP A 163 15.35 16.83 -7.23
CA ASP A 163 15.60 17.34 -8.57
C ASP A 163 15.20 18.82 -8.72
N VAL A 164 14.02 19.22 -8.23
CA VAL A 164 13.60 20.63 -8.28
C VAL A 164 14.46 21.53 -7.38
N TRP A 165 14.90 21.01 -6.23
CA TRP A 165 15.74 21.78 -5.32
C TRP A 165 17.17 21.94 -5.82
N ALA A 166 17.71 20.95 -6.52
CA ALA A 166 18.98 21.07 -7.21
C ALA A 166 18.91 22.14 -8.32
N ASP A 167 17.78 22.24 -9.03
CA ASP A 167 17.56 23.27 -10.05
C ASP A 167 17.39 24.68 -9.44
N ASP A 168 16.69 24.80 -8.31
CA ASP A 168 16.38 26.10 -7.68
C ASP A 168 17.54 26.66 -6.81
N SER A 169 18.50 25.84 -6.41
CA SER A 169 19.59 26.25 -5.51
C SER A 169 20.90 25.51 -5.79
N GLU A 170 21.91 26.24 -6.26
CA GLU A 170 23.29 25.73 -6.45
C GLU A 170 23.95 25.25 -5.15
N LEU A 171 23.46 25.74 -3.99
CA LEU A 171 23.94 25.33 -2.66
C LEU A 171 23.20 24.11 -2.09
N HIS A 172 22.30 23.49 -2.87
CA HIS A 172 21.56 22.33 -2.41
C HIS A 172 22.50 21.13 -2.24
N LEU A 173 22.52 20.58 -1.02
CA LEU A 173 23.25 19.35 -0.71
C LEU A 173 22.27 18.17 -0.78
N GLU A 174 22.55 17.22 -1.67
CA GLU A 174 21.74 16.03 -1.85
C GLU A 174 21.61 15.24 -0.54
N ARG A 175 20.39 14.80 -0.23
CA ARG A 175 20.12 13.97 0.95
C ARG A 175 20.28 12.48 0.65
N ASP A 176 21.52 12.06 0.43
CA ASP A 176 21.87 10.66 0.17
C ASP A 176 21.38 9.70 1.27
N GLU A 177 21.27 10.18 2.50
CA GLU A 177 20.80 9.43 3.66
C GLU A 177 19.35 8.98 3.48
N ALA A 178 18.50 9.80 2.87
CA ALA A 178 17.09 9.45 2.65
C ALA A 178 16.95 8.29 1.65
N TYR A 179 17.80 8.26 0.62
CA TYR A 179 17.87 7.13 -0.30
C TYR A 179 18.43 5.89 0.39
N LYS A 180 19.50 6.03 1.20
CA LYS A 180 20.05 4.93 1.99
C LYS A 180 19.00 4.31 2.90
N ASP A 181 18.24 5.11 3.66
CA ASP A 181 17.17 4.61 4.52
C ASP A 181 16.08 3.86 3.73
N LEU A 182 15.75 4.35 2.54
CA LEU A 182 14.76 3.73 1.67
C LEU A 182 15.20 2.35 1.20
N PHE A 183 16.46 2.19 0.75
CA PHE A 183 16.98 0.93 0.23
C PHE A 183 17.56 -0.01 1.30
N ASP A 184 18.03 0.50 2.44
CA ASP A 184 18.60 -0.30 3.53
C ASP A 184 17.53 -0.77 4.53
N LEU A 185 16.43 -0.03 4.67
CA LEU A 185 15.37 -0.34 5.64
C LEU A 185 14.02 -0.57 4.97
N ALA A 186 13.52 0.36 4.17
CA ALA A 186 12.15 0.28 3.65
C ALA A 186 11.97 -0.84 2.61
N GLN A 187 12.91 -1.00 1.68
CA GLN A 187 12.87 -2.05 0.68
C GLN A 187 12.98 -3.46 1.30
N PRO A 188 13.99 -3.80 2.13
CA PRO A 188 14.07 -5.11 2.78
C PRO A 188 12.86 -5.40 3.66
N ARG A 189 12.31 -4.39 4.35
CA ARG A 189 11.07 -4.53 5.12
C ARG A 189 9.89 -4.89 4.23
N ALA A 190 9.67 -4.18 3.12
CA ALA A 190 8.59 -4.48 2.19
C ALA A 190 8.71 -5.92 1.65
N ARG A 191 9.92 -6.32 1.25
CA ARG A 191 10.20 -7.70 0.82
C ARG A 191 9.91 -8.73 1.90
N LEU A 192 10.26 -8.44 3.15
CA LEU A 192 9.98 -9.33 4.29
C LEU A 192 8.48 -9.51 4.50
N GLU A 193 7.70 -8.43 4.39
CA GLU A 193 6.24 -8.47 4.49
C GLU A 193 5.62 -9.32 3.36
N ASP A 194 6.14 -9.25 2.13
CA ASP A 194 5.68 -10.08 1.02
C ASP A 194 6.01 -11.56 1.22
N LEU A 195 7.24 -11.87 1.64
CA LEU A 195 7.66 -13.23 1.97
C LEU A 195 6.83 -13.80 3.12
N LEU A 196 6.57 -13.00 4.15
CA LEU A 196 5.74 -13.39 5.29
C LEU A 196 4.34 -13.80 4.84
N ARG A 197 3.73 -13.05 3.93
CA ARG A 197 2.44 -13.41 3.34
C ARG A 197 2.52 -14.77 2.64
N ILE A 198 3.51 -14.99 1.78
CA ILE A 198 3.68 -16.23 1.01
C ILE A 198 3.86 -17.42 1.96
N TYR A 199 4.83 -17.34 2.87
CA TYR A 199 5.14 -18.44 3.79
C TYR A 199 4.05 -18.65 4.84
N GLY A 200 3.46 -17.58 5.36
CA GLY A 200 2.41 -17.66 6.38
C GLY A 200 1.08 -18.20 5.84
N ILE A 201 0.70 -17.87 4.60
CA ILE A 201 -0.46 -18.46 3.93
C ILE A 201 -0.20 -19.94 3.66
N ARG A 202 0.99 -20.29 3.15
CA ARG A 202 1.37 -21.68 2.88
C ARG A 202 1.31 -22.54 4.15
N ASP A 203 1.73 -21.99 5.28
CA ASP A 203 1.71 -22.68 6.57
C ASP A 203 0.33 -22.60 7.26
N GLY A 204 -0.64 -21.87 6.70
CA GLY A 204 -1.98 -21.74 7.26
C GLY A 204 -2.05 -20.92 8.55
N VAL A 205 -1.03 -20.12 8.86
CA VAL A 205 -1.00 -19.22 10.02
C VAL A 205 -1.49 -17.80 9.68
N ILE A 206 -1.47 -17.43 8.40
CA ILE A 206 -1.95 -16.13 7.89
C ILE A 206 -3.08 -16.35 6.90
N SER A 207 -4.13 -15.54 6.97
CA SER A 207 -5.23 -15.51 5.98
C SER A 207 -5.11 -14.30 5.03
N ALA A 208 -5.38 -14.53 3.74
CA ALA A 208 -5.16 -13.55 2.67
C ALA A 208 -6.18 -12.39 2.63
N GLY A 209 -7.30 -12.50 3.34
CA GLY A 209 -8.38 -11.53 3.30
C GLY A 209 -9.31 -11.68 4.49
N PRO A 210 -10.32 -10.79 4.63
CA PRO A 210 -11.38 -10.99 5.60
C PRO A 210 -12.08 -12.29 5.23
N SER A 211 -11.70 -13.38 5.89
CA SER A 211 -12.47 -14.61 5.81
C SER A 211 -13.81 -14.25 6.43
N LEU A 212 -14.81 -14.02 5.57
CA LEU A 212 -16.19 -14.14 6.01
C LEU A 212 -16.25 -15.50 6.72
N PRO A 213 -16.73 -15.54 7.98
CA PRO A 213 -16.80 -16.80 8.71
C PRO A 213 -17.50 -17.80 7.79
N PRO A 214 -16.96 -19.03 7.63
CA PRO A 214 -17.62 -20.02 6.81
C PRO A 214 -19.04 -20.12 7.35
N ALA A 215 -20.01 -19.70 6.53
CA ALA A 215 -21.40 -19.74 6.91
C ALA A 215 -21.64 -21.16 7.39
N SER A 216 -21.88 -21.32 8.69
CA SER A 216 -22.14 -22.62 9.30
C SER A 216 -23.13 -23.32 8.41
N ALA A 217 -22.71 -24.43 7.79
CA ALA A 217 -23.55 -25.29 6.98
C ALA A 217 -24.78 -25.61 7.83
N SER A 218 -25.83 -24.83 7.61
CA SER A 218 -27.10 -25.00 8.25
C SER A 218 -27.74 -26.15 7.49
N PRO A 219 -28.13 -27.25 8.15
CA PRO A 219 -28.87 -28.31 7.50
C PRO A 219 -30.13 -27.70 6.89
N CYS A 220 -30.34 -28.01 5.61
CA CYS A 220 -31.51 -27.68 4.85
C CYS A 220 -32.80 -28.13 5.58
N CYS A 221 -33.60 -27.16 6.00
CA CYS A 221 -35.02 -27.35 6.29
C CYS A 221 -35.82 -26.26 5.58
N SER A 222 -36.57 -26.72 4.59
CA SER A 222 -37.69 -26.09 3.90
C SER A 222 -38.61 -25.25 4.78
N SER A 223 -39.08 -24.11 4.24
CA SER A 223 -40.49 -23.69 4.11
C SER A 223 -40.73 -22.18 4.36
N GLY A 224 -41.63 -21.60 3.56
CA GLY A 224 -42.47 -20.50 4.03
C GLY A 224 -42.19 -19.12 3.46
N SER A 225 -42.61 -18.90 2.21
CA SER A 225 -43.01 -17.60 1.68
C SER A 225 -43.97 -16.86 2.62
N LYS A 226 -43.69 -15.60 2.97
CA LYS A 226 -44.71 -14.57 3.23
C LYS A 226 -44.16 -13.15 3.06
N THR A 227 -44.69 -12.53 2.01
CA THR A 227 -44.71 -11.11 1.70
C THR A 227 -45.49 -10.32 2.75
N THR A 228 -44.93 -9.22 3.26
CA THR A 228 -45.71 -8.05 3.68
C THR A 228 -44.91 -6.77 3.47
N ASN A 229 -45.37 -6.03 2.47
CA ASN A 229 -45.17 -4.60 2.23
C ASN A 229 -45.78 -3.80 3.39
N THR A 230 -45.06 -2.81 3.93
CA THR A 230 -45.68 -1.56 4.43
C THR A 230 -44.60 -0.47 4.50
N GLY A 231 -44.72 0.52 3.62
CA GLY A 231 -43.90 1.72 3.63
C GLY A 231 -44.25 2.66 4.78
N LYS A 232 -43.31 3.56 5.10
CA LYS A 232 -43.61 4.83 5.75
C LYS A 232 -42.57 5.89 5.36
N PRO A 233 -43.00 7.04 4.80
CA PRO A 233 -42.11 8.16 4.54
C PRO A 233 -41.93 8.97 5.82
N ARG A 234 -40.71 9.41 6.11
CA ARG A 234 -40.44 10.40 7.15
C ARG A 234 -39.86 11.67 6.53
N THR A 235 -40.57 12.73 6.84
CA THR A 235 -40.43 14.13 6.45
C THR A 235 -39.17 14.79 7.03
N ALA A 236 -38.76 15.85 6.32
CA ALA A 236 -37.65 16.75 6.58
C ALA A 236 -37.73 17.51 7.92
N THR A 237 -36.55 17.87 8.44
CA THR A 237 -36.34 19.11 9.21
C THR A 237 -34.93 19.65 8.92
N ALA A 238 -34.86 20.96 8.69
CA ALA A 238 -33.69 21.74 8.28
C ALA A 238 -32.79 22.19 9.45
N ASN A 239 -31.49 22.37 9.15
CA ASN A 239 -30.52 23.46 9.50
C ASN A 239 -30.51 24.14 10.90
N PRO A 240 -29.50 24.99 11.21
CA PRO A 240 -28.05 24.91 11.01
C PRO A 240 -27.29 25.26 12.32
N GLN A 241 -25.98 25.01 12.44
CA GLN A 241 -25.14 25.87 13.29
C GLN A 241 -23.65 25.84 12.92
N LEU A 242 -23.16 27.03 12.57
CA LEU A 242 -21.76 27.41 12.56
C LEU A 242 -21.22 27.42 14.00
N THR A 243 -20.01 26.89 14.18
CA THR A 243 -19.11 27.35 15.24
C THR A 243 -17.69 27.44 14.69
N ASP A 244 -17.21 28.68 14.56
CA ASP A 244 -15.80 29.06 14.55
C ASP A 244 -15.08 28.49 15.77
N SER A 245 -13.83 28.02 15.61
CA SER A 245 -12.82 27.99 16.66
C SER A 245 -11.41 27.78 16.07
N THR A 246 -10.74 28.91 15.80
CA THR A 246 -9.42 29.27 16.34
C THR A 246 -8.33 28.20 16.54
N SER A 247 -7.31 28.32 15.71
CA SER A 247 -5.87 28.40 16.03
C SER A 247 -5.36 27.81 17.36
N SER A 248 -4.47 26.82 17.27
CA SER A 248 -3.31 26.73 18.17
C SER A 248 -2.19 25.90 17.55
N SER A 249 -1.14 26.58 17.07
CA SER A 249 0.15 26.00 16.70
C SER A 249 0.90 25.50 17.94
N PRO A 250 1.51 24.30 17.94
CA PRO A 250 2.44 23.91 18.97
C PRO A 250 3.84 24.41 18.66
N ARG A 251 4.34 25.25 19.57
CA ARG A 251 5.70 25.79 19.66
C ARG A 251 6.64 24.65 20.09
N ILE A 252 7.51 24.17 19.20
CA ILE A 252 8.54 23.18 19.54
C ILE A 252 9.74 23.93 20.09
N SER A 253 9.90 23.87 21.42
CA SER A 253 11.08 24.34 22.13
C SER A 253 12.19 23.31 22.01
N SER A 254 13.28 23.68 21.36
CA SER A 254 14.55 22.95 21.31
C SER A 254 15.24 23.00 22.68
N ALA A 255 15.30 21.86 23.38
CA ALA A 255 16.17 21.67 24.54
C ALA A 255 17.22 20.61 24.21
N SER A 256 18.45 21.09 24.07
CA SER A 256 19.70 20.34 24.05
C SER A 256 19.97 19.71 25.43
N HIS A 257 20.78 18.65 25.44
CA HIS A 257 21.63 18.11 26.55
C HIS A 257 21.40 16.62 26.85
N SER A 258 22.35 15.78 26.43
CA SER A 258 22.96 14.71 27.25
C SER A 258 24.11 14.07 26.44
N LYS A 259 25.36 14.35 26.79
CA LYS A 259 26.24 13.52 27.63
C LYS A 259 26.40 12.09 27.11
N THR A 260 27.43 11.91 26.30
CA THR A 260 28.05 10.63 25.92
C THR A 260 29.00 10.15 27.02
N PRO A 261 28.88 8.90 27.50
CA PRO A 261 29.97 8.19 28.15
C PRO A 261 30.61 7.15 27.22
N SER A 262 31.92 7.01 27.42
CA SER A 262 32.93 6.23 26.70
C SER A 262 32.73 4.70 26.71
N PRO A 263 33.38 3.96 25.79
CA PRO A 263 33.23 2.51 25.65
C PRO A 263 34.16 1.71 26.58
N GLY A 264 33.65 0.61 27.14
CA GLY A 264 34.43 -0.41 27.85
C GLY A 264 34.82 -1.60 26.94
N PRO A 265 35.89 -2.35 27.27
CA PRO A 265 36.51 -3.34 26.39
C PRO A 265 35.81 -4.70 26.37
N ASN A 266 35.87 -5.35 25.21
CA ASN A 266 35.33 -6.66 24.89
C ASN A 266 36.05 -7.80 25.64
N THR A 267 35.28 -8.64 26.33
CA THR A 267 35.72 -9.97 26.79
C THR A 267 35.36 -11.02 25.74
N SER A 268 36.42 -11.59 25.16
CA SER A 268 36.40 -12.75 24.26
C SER A 268 36.07 -14.01 25.05
N THR A 269 35.07 -14.78 24.64
CA THR A 269 34.85 -16.15 25.13
C THR A 269 34.63 -17.08 23.94
N SER A 270 35.61 -17.94 23.72
CA SER A 270 35.60 -19.07 22.80
C SER A 270 34.95 -20.26 23.48
N PHE A 271 33.92 -20.85 22.85
CA PHE A 271 33.33 -22.12 23.28
C PHE A 271 33.61 -23.23 22.26
N LEU A 272 34.50 -24.11 22.71
CA LEU A 272 34.63 -25.56 22.54
C LEU A 272 33.73 -26.26 21.50
N SER A 273 34.40 -26.86 20.52
CA SER A 273 33.94 -27.96 19.66
C SER A 273 33.61 -29.22 20.44
N SER A 274 32.42 -29.80 20.24
CA SER A 274 32.08 -31.16 20.69
C SER A 274 32.03 -32.13 19.51
N LEU A 275 32.92 -33.12 19.56
CA LEU A 275 32.92 -34.35 18.78
C LEU A 275 31.88 -35.29 19.36
N PHE A 276 30.91 -35.75 18.57
CA PHE A 276 30.04 -36.86 18.96
C PHE A 276 30.37 -38.13 18.19
N SER A 277 30.85 -39.10 18.99
CA SER A 277 31.12 -40.48 18.67
C SER A 277 29.93 -41.20 18.04
N ARG A 278 30.25 -41.97 17.01
CA ARG A 278 29.37 -42.83 16.23
C ARG A 278 29.40 -44.24 16.83
N SER A 279 28.37 -44.64 17.57
CA SER A 279 28.16 -46.03 17.97
C SER A 279 27.06 -46.67 17.12
N LYS A 280 27.46 -47.71 16.37
CA LYS A 280 26.58 -48.66 15.69
C LYS A 280 25.92 -49.55 16.75
N ILE A 281 24.60 -49.62 16.78
CA ILE A 281 23.84 -50.62 17.54
C ILE A 281 22.91 -51.35 16.56
N SER A 282 23.05 -52.67 16.56
CA SER A 282 22.26 -53.64 15.82
C SER A 282 20.82 -53.70 16.36
N SER A 283 19.84 -53.73 15.45
CA SER A 283 18.41 -53.76 15.78
C SER A 283 17.88 -55.20 15.87
N PRO A 284 17.15 -55.58 16.94
CA PRO A 284 16.29 -56.75 16.95
C PRO A 284 14.92 -56.44 16.31
N SER A 285 14.38 -57.43 15.60
CA SER A 285 13.04 -57.44 15.01
C SER A 285 11.98 -57.42 16.11
N ILE A 286 11.17 -56.36 16.17
CA ILE A 286 10.04 -56.21 17.11
C ILE A 286 8.74 -56.13 16.29
N SER A 287 7.82 -57.00 16.67
CA SER A 287 6.45 -57.18 16.18
C SER A 287 5.58 -55.90 16.24
N PRO A 288 4.59 -55.74 15.34
CA PRO A 288 3.79 -54.53 15.19
C PRO A 288 2.80 -54.34 16.36
N SER A 289 3.12 -53.42 17.27
CA SER A 289 2.24 -52.94 18.33
C SER A 289 1.14 -52.01 17.75
N PRO A 290 -0.12 -52.08 18.23
CA PRO A 290 -1.22 -51.25 17.73
C PRO A 290 -0.91 -49.76 17.90
N SER A 291 -0.93 -49.04 16.78
CA SER A 291 -0.56 -47.63 16.71
C SER A 291 -1.47 -46.78 17.63
N PRO A 292 -0.92 -45.98 18.56
CA PRO A 292 -1.72 -45.12 19.42
C PRO A 292 -2.50 -44.12 18.58
N LYS A 293 -3.80 -43.97 18.85
CA LYS A 293 -4.66 -42.97 18.20
C LYS A 293 -4.01 -41.59 18.35
N PRO A 294 -3.72 -40.85 17.26
CA PRO A 294 -3.07 -39.56 17.33
C PRO A 294 -3.97 -38.58 18.11
N ALA A 295 -3.38 -37.91 19.10
CA ALA A 295 -4.07 -36.87 19.87
C ALA A 295 -4.58 -35.76 18.92
N PRO A 296 -5.76 -35.17 19.19
CA PRO A 296 -6.29 -34.09 18.37
C PRO A 296 -5.33 -32.91 18.39
N ARG A 297 -4.84 -32.50 17.22
CA ARG A 297 -3.97 -31.32 17.09
C ARG A 297 -4.78 -30.05 17.41
N PRO A 298 -4.20 -29.08 18.13
CA PRO A 298 -4.87 -27.80 18.39
C PRO A 298 -5.24 -27.13 17.06
N ARG A 299 -6.46 -26.60 16.99
CA ARG A 299 -6.96 -25.88 15.80
C ARG A 299 -6.41 -24.46 15.82
N ILE A 300 -5.44 -24.18 14.96
CA ILE A 300 -4.88 -22.84 14.78
C ILE A 300 -5.90 -21.96 14.05
N THR A 301 -6.17 -20.77 14.59
CA THR A 301 -6.96 -19.74 13.90
C THR A 301 -6.01 -18.79 13.15
N PRO A 302 -6.07 -18.70 11.82
CA PRO A 302 -5.13 -17.89 11.05
C PRO A 302 -5.36 -16.39 11.28
N VAL A 303 -4.27 -15.62 11.36
CA VAL A 303 -4.30 -14.17 11.53
C VAL A 303 -4.46 -13.47 10.18
N PRO A 304 -5.39 -12.51 10.03
CA PRO A 304 -5.52 -11.75 8.78
C PRO A 304 -4.25 -10.97 8.44
N PHE A 305 -3.76 -11.06 7.20
CA PHE A 305 -2.51 -10.41 6.81
C PHE A 305 -2.54 -8.88 6.98
N HIS A 306 -3.68 -8.25 6.75
CA HIS A 306 -3.84 -6.79 6.83
C HIS A 306 -3.72 -6.25 8.26
N THR A 307 -3.83 -7.10 9.28
CA THR A 307 -3.60 -6.70 10.68
C THR A 307 -2.13 -6.84 11.08
N LEU A 308 -1.27 -7.39 10.22
CA LEU A 308 0.14 -7.60 10.50
C LEU A 308 1.02 -6.56 9.79
N SER A 309 2.05 -6.10 10.50
CA SER A 309 3.17 -5.35 9.92
C SER A 309 4.51 -5.89 10.43
N VAL A 310 5.58 -5.68 9.68
CA VAL A 310 6.93 -6.11 10.08
C VAL A 310 7.68 -4.94 10.70
N SER A 311 8.29 -5.16 11.86
CA SER A 311 9.38 -4.34 12.37
C SER A 311 10.70 -4.91 11.87
N PHE A 312 11.50 -4.09 11.17
CA PHE A 312 12.77 -4.52 10.60
C PHE A 312 13.91 -3.68 11.17
N SER A 313 14.94 -4.35 11.68
CA SER A 313 16.18 -3.73 12.14
C SER A 313 17.38 -4.60 11.73
N PRO A 314 18.62 -4.07 11.76
CA PRO A 314 19.80 -4.85 11.42
C PRO A 314 20.03 -6.09 12.30
N ARG A 315 19.50 -6.10 13.54
CA ARG A 315 19.76 -7.14 14.55
C ARG A 315 18.54 -7.99 14.88
N GLN A 316 17.36 -7.58 14.43
CA GLN A 316 16.10 -8.16 14.89
C GLN A 316 14.99 -7.91 13.87
N VAL A 317 14.11 -8.89 13.73
CA VAL A 317 12.86 -8.78 12.96
C VAL A 317 11.71 -9.10 13.90
N GLY A 318 10.59 -8.39 13.76
CA GLY A 318 9.40 -8.64 14.57
C GLY A 318 8.10 -8.51 13.78
N LEU A 319 7.05 -9.16 14.28
CA LEU A 319 5.68 -9.00 13.82
C LEU A 319 4.90 -8.12 14.78
N VAL A 320 4.28 -7.09 14.23
CA VAL A 320 3.46 -6.13 14.97
C VAL A 320 2.00 -6.32 14.56
N LEU A 321 1.13 -6.50 15.54
CA LEU A 321 -0.30 -6.66 15.34
C LEU A 321 -1.03 -5.32 15.50
N HIS A 322 -1.79 -4.92 14.49
CA HIS A 322 -2.66 -3.75 14.46
C HIS A 322 -4.10 -4.12 14.83
N PRO A 323 -4.86 -3.20 15.47
CA PRO A 323 -4.53 -1.81 15.77
C PRO A 323 -3.67 -1.60 17.03
N ALA A 324 -3.47 -2.64 17.85
CA ALA A 324 -2.79 -2.54 19.16
C ALA A 324 -1.32 -2.09 19.08
N ARG A 325 -0.68 -2.17 17.91
CA ARG A 325 0.75 -1.88 17.69
C ARG A 325 1.65 -2.68 18.63
N ARG A 326 1.21 -3.88 19.03
CA ARG A 326 1.96 -4.77 19.91
C ARG A 326 2.82 -5.71 19.07
N THR A 327 4.10 -5.80 19.41
CA THR A 327 4.97 -6.85 18.87
C THR A 327 4.57 -8.19 19.49
N ILE A 328 4.07 -9.11 18.66
CA ILE A 328 3.62 -10.44 19.11
C ILE A 328 4.76 -11.46 19.06
N VAL A 329 5.63 -11.35 18.07
CA VAL A 329 6.71 -12.29 17.80
C VAL A 329 7.94 -11.50 17.40
N SER A 330 9.11 -11.91 17.87
CA SER A 330 10.36 -11.35 17.40
C SER A 330 11.50 -12.36 17.41
N THR A 331 12.33 -12.29 16.38
CA THR A 331 13.48 -13.17 16.19
C THR A 331 14.74 -12.34 15.97
N PRO A 332 15.88 -12.74 16.57
CA PRO A 332 17.16 -12.13 16.25
C PRO A 332 17.52 -12.40 14.79
N ARG A 333 18.18 -11.44 14.16
CA ARG A 333 18.66 -11.49 12.77
C ARG A 333 20.13 -11.11 12.74
N THR A 334 20.93 -11.82 11.95
CA THR A 334 22.30 -11.37 11.63
C THR A 334 22.27 -10.51 10.36
N ARG A 335 23.23 -9.58 10.22
CA ARG A 335 23.26 -8.62 9.11
C ARG A 335 23.27 -9.32 7.74
N ASP A 336 24.00 -10.41 7.63
CA ASP A 336 24.21 -11.17 6.39
C ASP A 336 23.19 -12.31 6.20
N GLU A 337 22.16 -12.36 7.05
CA GLU A 337 21.09 -13.34 6.94
C GLU A 337 20.15 -13.02 5.76
N ARG A 338 19.89 -14.05 4.95
CA ARG A 338 18.86 -14.03 3.90
C ARG A 338 17.46 -13.78 4.50
N LEU A 339 16.67 -12.91 3.87
CA LEU A 339 15.35 -12.53 4.39
C LEU A 339 14.40 -13.73 4.48
N GLU A 340 14.51 -14.70 3.57
CA GLU A 340 13.71 -15.92 3.56
C GLU A 340 13.92 -16.74 4.84
N VAL A 341 15.17 -16.85 5.31
CA VAL A 341 15.48 -17.58 6.54
C VAL A 341 14.88 -16.87 7.75
N ALA A 342 15.01 -15.55 7.82
CA ALA A 342 14.45 -14.75 8.90
C ALA A 342 12.92 -14.89 8.94
N VAL A 343 12.25 -14.82 7.79
CA VAL A 343 10.80 -14.98 7.67
C VAL A 343 10.35 -16.38 8.07
N MET A 344 11.05 -17.43 7.65
CA MET A 344 10.70 -18.80 8.03
C MET A 344 10.76 -19.01 9.55
N ARG A 345 11.75 -18.42 10.24
CA ARG A 345 11.77 -18.41 11.71
C ARG A 345 10.58 -17.65 12.27
N LEU A 346 10.32 -16.47 11.73
CA LEU A 346 9.23 -15.61 12.19
C LEU A 346 7.85 -16.29 12.06
N VAL A 347 7.62 -17.02 10.97
CA VAL A 347 6.41 -17.83 10.73
C VAL A 347 6.32 -19.01 11.70
N LYS A 348 7.45 -19.67 11.99
CA LYS A 348 7.50 -20.76 12.97
C LYS A 348 7.17 -20.27 14.38
N GLU A 349 7.73 -19.15 14.80
CA GLU A 349 7.42 -18.53 16.09
C GLU A 349 5.98 -18.04 16.15
N LEU A 350 5.44 -17.49 15.04
CA LEU A 350 4.02 -17.13 14.95
C LEU A 350 3.10 -18.34 15.11
N ARG A 351 3.45 -19.49 14.53
CA ARG A 351 2.73 -20.74 14.74
C ARG A 351 2.72 -21.13 16.22
N ALA A 352 3.89 -21.14 16.87
CA ALA A 352 4.00 -21.49 18.28
C ALA A 352 3.14 -20.57 19.16
N TRP A 353 3.20 -19.25 18.92
CA TRP A 353 2.38 -18.27 19.61
C TRP A 353 0.86 -18.51 19.44
N LEU A 354 0.43 -18.93 18.25
CA LEU A 354 -0.98 -19.28 18.00
C LEU A 354 -1.40 -20.60 18.67
N GLU A 355 -0.48 -21.56 18.81
CA GLU A 355 -0.74 -22.82 19.52
C GLU A 355 -0.82 -22.61 21.05
N GLU A 356 -0.13 -21.60 21.58
CA GLU A 356 -0.15 -21.20 23.00
C GLU A 356 -1.39 -20.37 23.40
N GLY A 357 -2.19 -19.92 22.42
CA GLY A 357 -3.48 -19.26 22.67
C GLY A 357 -3.54 -17.77 22.33
N GLY A 358 -2.46 -17.16 21.83
CA GLY A 358 -2.43 -15.77 21.34
C GLY A 358 -2.45 -14.68 22.43
#